data_AF-A0A0L0EM44-F1
#
_entry.id   AF-A0A0L0EM44-F1
#
_cell.length_a   1.000
_cell.length_b   1.000
_cell.length_c   1.000
_cell.angle_alpha   90.00
_cell.angle_beta   90.00
_cell.angle_gamma   90.00
#
_symmetry.space_group_name_H-M   'P 1'
#
loop_
_entity.id
_entity.type
_entity.pdbx_description
1 polymer ?
#
loop_
_entity_poly.entity_id
_entity_poly.type
_entity_poly.pdbx_seq_one_letter_code
_entity_poly.pdbx_strand_id
1 'polypeptide(L)' 'GTQELVQRTLSLATQDSDNPDLRDRGYIYWRLLSTDPAAAKAVVLAEKPLITEETDQLDPTLLDELICNIGTMAA' A
#
# COMPACT_ATOMS: atom_id res chain seq x y z
N GLY A 1 -1.34 -25.31 -10.97
CA GLY A 1 0.09 -24.91 -10.99
C GLY A 1 0.27 -23.44 -10.63
N THR A 2 1.50 -22.92 -10.51
CA THR A 2 1.74 -21.50 -10.15
C THR A 2 1.11 -20.53 -11.15
N GLN A 3 1.16 -20.83 -12.45
CA GLN A 3 0.50 -20.02 -13.49
C GLN A 3 -1.03 -19.99 -13.34
N GLU A 4 -1.65 -21.13 -13.04
CA GLU A 4 -3.10 -21.23 -12.80
C GLU A 4 -3.52 -20.46 -11.56
N LEU A 5 -2.70 -20.48 -10.50
CA LEU A 5 -2.94 -19.69 -9.30
C LEU A 5 -2.95 -18.18 -9.63
N VAL A 6 -1.96 -17.71 -10.38
CA VAL A 6 -1.88 -16.30 -10.81
C VAL A 6 -3.10 -15.90 -11.63
N GLN A 7 -3.50 -16.73 -12.60
CA GLN A 7 -4.68 -16.47 -13.43
C GLN A 7 -5.95 -16.39 -12.58
N ARG A 8 -6.15 -17.35 -11.66
CA ARG A 8 -7.30 -17.36 -10.76
C ARG A 8 -7.33 -16.14 -9.85
N THR A 9 -6.19 -15.77 -9.25
CA THR A 9 -6.11 -14.59 -8.37
C THR A 9 -6.39 -13.29 -9.12
N LEU A 10 -5.88 -13.14 -10.36
CA LEU A 10 -6.18 -11.97 -11.18
C LEU A 10 -7.65 -11.90 -11.57
N SER A 11 -8.31 -13.02 -11.91
CA SER A 11 -9.75 -13.05 -12.17
C SER A 11 -10.55 -12.62 -10.94
N LEU A 12 -10.24 -13.17 -9.77
CA LEU A 12 -10.92 -12.79 -8.52
C LEU A 12 -10.75 -11.30 -8.21
N ALA A 13 -9.54 -10.76 -8.38
CA ALA A 13 -9.26 -9.35 -8.10
C ALA A 13 -9.93 -8.40 -9.10
N THR A 14 -10.02 -8.77 -10.38
CA THR A 14 -10.46 -7.85 -11.45
C THR A 14 -11.94 -8.00 -11.83
N GLN A 15 -12.49 -9.21 -11.78
CA GLN A 15 -13.84 -9.51 -12.24
C GLN A 15 -14.82 -9.60 -11.06
N ASP A 16 -14.42 -10.31 -10.00
CA ASP A 16 -15.32 -10.69 -8.91
C ASP A 16 -15.25 -9.77 -7.67
N SER A 17 -14.34 -8.80 -7.64
CA SER A 17 -14.15 -7.93 -6.48
C SER A 17 -14.92 -6.61 -6.58
N ASP A 18 -15.80 -6.34 -5.61
CA ASP A 18 -16.50 -5.05 -5.50
C ASP A 18 -15.63 -3.91 -4.93
N ASN A 19 -14.41 -4.21 -4.46
CA ASN A 19 -13.50 -3.19 -3.96
C ASN A 19 -12.76 -2.50 -5.12
N PRO A 20 -12.95 -1.19 -5.36
CA PRO A 20 -12.33 -0.50 -6.48
C PRO A 20 -10.79 -0.46 -6.40
N ASP A 21 -10.20 -0.31 -5.20
CA ASP A 21 -8.74 -0.34 -5.01
C ASP A 21 -8.16 -1.71 -5.39
N LEU A 22 -8.81 -2.79 -4.93
CA LEU A 22 -8.37 -4.14 -5.25
C LEU A 22 -8.45 -4.42 -6.76
N ARG A 23 -9.52 -3.95 -7.42
CA ARG A 23 -9.72 -4.09 -8.86
C ARG A 23 -8.65 -3.36 -9.66
N ASP A 24 -8.37 -2.11 -9.30
CA ASP A 24 -7.35 -1.29 -9.96
C ASP A 24 -5.96 -1.92 -9.81
N ARG A 25 -5.60 -2.35 -8.58
CA ARG A 25 -4.34 -3.04 -8.34
C ARG A 25 -4.24 -4.36 -9.12
N GLY A 26 -5.33 -5.10 -9.23
CA GLY A 26 -5.43 -6.30 -10.06
C GLY A 26 -5.11 -6.01 -11.53
N TYR A 27 -5.71 -4.97 -12.12
CA TYR A 27 -5.43 -4.58 -13.51
C TYR A 27 -4.01 -4.06 -13.72
N ILE A 28 -3.46 -3.30 -12.76
CA ILE A 28 -2.06 -2.85 -12.82
C ILE A 28 -1.12 -4.05 -12.90
N TYR A 29 -1.27 -5.03 -12.00
CA TYR A 29 -0.43 -6.22 -12.00
C TYR A 29 -0.63 -7.07 -13.25
N TRP A 30 -1.87 -7.22 -13.73
CA TRP A 30 -2.14 -7.94 -14.97
C TRP A 30 -1.42 -7.29 -16.15
N ARG A 31 -1.62 -5.99 -16.37
CA ARG A 31 -0.99 -5.27 -17.48
C ARG A 31 0.53 -5.34 -17.40
N LEU A 32 1.10 -5.13 -16.21
CA LEU A 32 2.55 -5.19 -16.01
C LEU A 32 3.10 -6.58 -16.35
N LEU A 33 2.50 -7.63 -15.80
CA LEU A 33 2.94 -9.01 -16.00
C LEU A 33 2.80 -9.48 -17.46
N SER A 34 1.71 -9.10 -18.13
CA SER A 34 1.45 -9.49 -19.53
C SER A 34 2.26 -8.66 -20.54
N THR A 35 2.71 -7.46 -20.17
CA THR A 35 3.48 -6.59 -21.07
C THR A 35 4.98 -6.87 -20.98
N ASP A 36 5.53 -6.94 -19.77
CA ASP A 36 6.96 -7.14 -19.55
C ASP A 36 7.23 -7.85 -18.22
N PRO A 37 7.48 -9.17 -18.25
CA PRO A 37 7.83 -9.94 -17.05
C PRO A 37 9.13 -9.49 -16.37
N ALA A 38 10.10 -8.95 -17.11
CA ALA A 38 11.37 -8.50 -16.55
C ALA A 38 11.17 -7.19 -15.77
N ALA A 39 10.42 -6.24 -16.35
CA ALA A 39 10.01 -5.02 -15.63
C ALA A 39 9.10 -5.35 -14.44
N ALA A 40 8.16 -6.29 -14.58
CA ALA A 40 7.32 -6.75 -13.47
C ALA A 40 8.15 -7.24 -12.29
N LYS A 41 9.20 -8.03 -12.57
CA LYS A 41 10.13 -8.50 -11.54
C LYS A 41 10.88 -7.35 -10.89
N ALA A 42 11.43 -6.43 -11.70
CA ALA A 42 12.20 -5.30 -11.19
C ALA A 42 11.35 -4.36 -10.30
N VAL A 43 10.09 -4.14 -10.66
CA VAL A 43 9.17 -3.28 -9.91
C VAL A 43 8.66 -3.96 -8.63
N VAL A 44 8.14 -5.18 -8.75
CA VAL A 44 7.47 -5.85 -7.62
C VAL A 44 8.47 -6.40 -6.61
N LEU A 45 9.64 -6.83 -7.06
CA LEU A 45 10.71 -7.37 -6.22
C LEU A 45 11.84 -6.36 -5.99
N ALA A 46 11.59 -5.06 -6.20
CA ALA A 46 12.53 -4.01 -5.83
C ALA A 46 12.89 -4.10 -4.33
N GLU A 47 14.13 -3.72 -3.99
CA GLU A 47 14.53 -3.55 -2.60
C GLU A 47 13.65 -2.49 -1.95
N LYS A 48 12.93 -2.90 -0.90
CA LYS A 48 12.08 -1.98 -0.15
C LYS A 48 12.97 -1.24 0.84
N PRO A 49 12.86 0.10 0.93
CA PRO A 49 13.64 0.85 1.91
C PRO A 49 13.31 0.38 3.33
N LEU A 50 14.26 0.60 4.25
CA LEU A 50 14.01 0.40 5.67
C LEU A 50 12.84 1.30 6.08
N ILE A 51 11.81 0.70 6.67
CA ILE A 51 10.67 1.43 7.22
C ILE A 51 11.17 2.07 8.52
N THR A 52 11.17 3.39 8.59
CA THR A 52 11.41 4.14 9.83
C THR A 52 10.09 4.22 10.60
N GLU A 53 10.14 3.99 11.91
CA GLU A 53 8.99 4.15 12.78
C GLU A 53 8.84 5.63 13.15
N GLU A 54 7.76 6.27 12.69
CA GLU A 54 7.35 7.62 13.09
C GLU A 54 6.24 7.59 14.17
N THR A 55 5.93 6.41 14.70
CA THR A 55 4.74 6.14 15.53
C THR A 55 4.64 7.01 16.79
N ASP A 56 5.78 7.51 17.28
CA ASP A 56 5.87 8.33 18.49
C ASP A 56 6.16 9.82 18.21
N GLN A 57 6.26 10.22 16.94
CA GLN A 57 6.51 11.61 16.58
C GLN A 57 5.18 12.37 16.47
N LEU A 58 4.92 13.18 17.49
CA LEU A 58 3.86 14.19 17.41
C LEU A 58 4.31 15.32 16.49
N ASP A 59 3.39 15.89 15.71
CA ASP A 59 3.69 17.13 14.97
C ASP A 59 4.20 18.20 15.96
N PRO A 60 5.37 18.82 15.72
CA PRO A 60 5.95 19.78 16.66
C PRO A 60 5.03 20.96 16.99
N THR A 61 4.22 21.39 16.02
CA THR A 61 3.24 22.48 16.21
C THR A 61 2.13 22.04 17.15
N LEU A 62 1.62 20.81 16.96
CA LEU A 62 0.63 20.22 17.86
C LEU A 62 1.22 20.00 19.26
N LEU A 63 2.49 19.63 19.36
CA LEU A 63 3.17 19.44 20.63
C LEU A 63 3.25 20.75 21.41
N ASP A 64 3.64 21.85 20.76
CA ASP A 64 3.68 23.17 21.39
C ASP A 64 2.30 23.65 21.86
N GLU A 65 1.26 23.36 21.09
CA GLU A 65 -0.12 23.65 21.47
C GLU A 65 -0.55 22.84 22.71
N LEU A 66 -0.26 21.53 22.72
CA LEU A 66 -0.57 20.68 23.87
C LEU A 66 0.24 21.07 25.12
N ILE A 67 1.50 21.52 24.96
CA ILE A 67 2.32 22.07 26.05
C ILE A 67 1.64 23.31 26.65
N CYS A 68 1.12 24.22 25.82
CA CYS A 68 0.37 25.39 26.29
C CYS A 68 -0.92 25.03 27.04
N ASN A 69 -1.44 23.81 26.84
CA ASN A 69 -2.69 23.32 27.42
C ASN A 69 -2.50 22.25 28.52
N ILE A 70 -1.28 22.08 29.06
CA ILE A 70 -1.06 21.14 30.17
C ILE A 70 -1.91 21.54 31.39
N GLY A 71 -2.76 20.62 31.84
CA GLY A 71 -3.67 20.84 32.98
C GLY A 71 -5.08 21.31 32.60
N THR A 72 -5.37 21.48 31.31
CA THR A 72 -6.73 21.67 30.78
C THR A 72 -7.22 20.38 30.10
N MET A 73 -8.55 20.23 29.96
CA MET A 73 -9.10 19.23 29.04
C MET A 73 -8.99 19.78 27.62
N ALA A 74 -7.78 19.82 27.06
CA ALA A 74 -7.66 19.98 25.62
C ALA A 74 -8.51 18.89 24.95
N ALA A 75 -9.38 19.29 24.02
CA ALA A 75 -10.35 18.43 23.36
C ALA A 75 -9.72 17.66 22.19
#